data_AF-A0A960ZN82-F1
#
_entry.id   AF-A0A960ZN82-F1
#
_cell.length_a   1.000
_cell.length_b   1.000
_cell.length_c   1.000
_cell.angle_alpha   90.00
_cell.angle_beta   90.00
_cell.angle_gamma   90.00
#
_symmetry.space_group_name_H-M   'P 1'
#
loop_
_entity.id
_entity.type
_entity.pdbx_description
1 polymer ?
#
loop_
_entity_poly.entity_id
_entity_poly.type
_entity_poly.pdbx_seq_one_letter_code
_entity_poly.pdbx_strand_id
1 'polypeptide(L)'
;MSESKEKSPVKLSRRTAAWAGLAIAFVLALVVNLLANGIGFRKDLTEYDVYTLSEGTSNILSRLETPVEVRYYVTDDSKVMSPNERSRARRVSDLLA
;
A
#
# COMPACT_ATOMS: atom_id res chain seq x y z
N MET A 1 13.79 13.67 57.80
CA MET A 1 12.39 13.78 57.35
C MET A 1 12.40 14.48 55.99
N SER A 2 12.22 13.78 54.89
CA SER A 2 12.09 14.38 53.56
C SER A 2 10.81 13.80 52.96
N GLU A 3 9.74 14.60 52.98
CA GLU A 3 8.45 14.22 52.39
C GLU A 3 8.62 14.01 50.88
N SER A 4 8.29 12.82 50.40
CA SER A 4 8.18 12.54 48.97
C SER A 4 6.93 13.24 48.45
N LYS A 5 7.14 14.22 47.57
CA LYS A 5 6.06 14.95 46.90
C LYS A 5 5.41 14.02 45.87
N GLU A 6 4.38 13.31 46.27
CA GLU A 6 3.59 12.43 45.40
C GLU A 6 2.91 13.28 44.32
N LYS A 7 3.31 13.08 43.06
CA LYS A 7 2.74 13.81 41.91
C LYS A 7 1.29 13.37 41.73
N SER A 8 0.36 14.30 41.98
CA SER A 8 -1.07 14.07 41.79
C SER A 8 -1.39 13.64 40.35
N PRO A 9 -2.30 12.67 40.15
CA PRO A 9 -2.62 12.17 38.82
C PRO A 9 -3.27 13.27 37.99
N VAL A 10 -2.74 13.50 36.79
CA VAL A 10 -3.30 14.46 35.83
C VAL A 10 -4.71 14.00 35.46
N LYS A 11 -5.73 14.70 35.94
CA LYS A 11 -7.14 14.43 35.59
C LYS A 11 -7.43 15.01 34.21
N LEU A 12 -7.31 14.18 33.17
CA LEU A 12 -7.67 14.56 31.80
C LEU A 12 -9.18 14.75 31.69
N SER A 13 -9.61 15.93 31.25
CA SER A 13 -11.01 16.18 30.89
C SER A 13 -11.40 15.25 29.75
N ARG A 14 -12.63 14.72 29.80
CA ARG A 14 -13.18 13.80 28.78
C ARG A 14 -13.07 14.37 27.35
N ARG A 15 -13.16 15.70 27.20
CA ARG A 15 -12.98 16.38 25.90
C ARG A 15 -11.52 16.34 25.44
N THR A 16 -10.57 16.60 26.34
CA THR A 16 -9.13 16.54 26.03
C THR A 16 -8.69 15.13 25.68
N ALA A 17 -9.20 14.13 26.41
CA ALA A 17 -8.95 12.72 26.10
C ALA A 17 -9.51 12.32 24.73
N ALA A 18 -10.71 12.79 24.37
CA ALA A 18 -11.31 12.54 23.05
C ALA A 18 -10.47 13.15 21.91
N TRP A 19 -10.04 14.41 22.06
CA TRP A 19 -9.18 15.07 21.07
C TRP A 19 -7.81 14.42 20.94
N ALA A 20 -7.20 14.02 22.05
CA ALA A 20 -5.93 13.27 22.04
C ALA A 20 -6.09 11.93 21.32
N GLY A 21 -7.17 11.19 21.62
CA GLY A 21 -7.48 9.92 20.93
C GLY A 21 -7.68 10.10 19.42
N LEU A 22 -8.40 11.15 19.02
CA LEU A 22 -8.60 11.45 17.59
C LEU A 22 -7.28 11.80 16.89
N ALA A 23 -6.44 12.61 17.52
CA ALA A 23 -5.12 12.96 16.99
C ALA A 23 -4.24 11.71 16.82
N ILE A 24 -4.23 10.82 17.82
CA ILE A 24 -3.49 9.56 17.75
C ILE A 24 -4.01 8.68 16.62
N ALA A 25 -5.33 8.51 16.49
CA ALA A 25 -5.93 7.71 15.43
C ALA A 25 -5.60 8.27 14.03
N PHE A 26 -5.62 9.60 13.87
CA PHE A 26 -5.25 10.24 12.62
C PHE A 26 -3.78 10.02 12.25
N VAL A 27 -2.86 10.17 13.22
CA VAL A 27 -1.44 9.89 13.02
C VAL A 27 -1.23 8.42 12.66
N LEU A 28 -1.91 7.50 13.35
CA LEU A 28 -1.83 6.07 13.04
C LEU A 28 -2.31 5.76 11.62
N ALA A 29 -3.43 6.36 11.20
CA ALA A 29 -3.94 6.22 9.84
C ALA A 29 -2.95 6.73 8.79
N LEU A 30 -2.28 7.86 9.05
CA LEU A 30 -1.23 8.39 8.18
C LEU A 30 -0.06 7.41 8.07
N VAL A 31 0.43 6.89 9.19
CA VAL A 31 1.54 5.92 9.21
C VAL A 31 1.16 4.65 8.44
N VAL A 32 -0.03 4.10 8.68
CA VAL A 32 -0.53 2.92 7.95
C VAL A 32 -0.60 3.22 6.45
N ASN A 33 -1.11 4.38 6.04
CA ASN A 33 -1.20 4.75 4.63
C ASN A 33 0.19 4.85 3.97
N LEU A 34 1.15 5.48 4.65
CA LEU A 34 2.52 5.61 4.15
C LEU A 34 3.23 4.26 4.02
N LEU A 35 3.04 3.36 4.99
CA LEU A 35 3.60 2.00 4.94
C LEU A 35 2.90 1.13 3.89
N ALA A 36 1.60 1.30 3.70
CA ALA A 36 0.83 0.53 2.72
C ALA A 36 1.26 0.82 1.27
N ASN A 37 1.76 2.02 0.97
CA ASN A 37 2.26 2.35 -0.37
C ASN A 37 3.44 1.46 -0.84
N GLY A 38 4.21 0.86 0.09
CA GLY A 38 5.33 -0.02 -0.24
C GLY A 38 4.99 -1.52 -0.28
N ILE A 39 3.78 -1.91 0.15
CA ILE A 39 3.37 -3.32 0.24
C ILE A 39 2.33 -3.58 -0.83
N GLY A 40 2.79 -3.96 -2.03
CA GLY A 40 1.95 -4.41 -3.13
C GLY A 40 1.30 -5.77 -2.86
N PHE A 41 0.40 -5.88 -1.87
CA PHE A 41 -0.35 -7.11 -1.65
C PHE A 41 -1.48 -7.22 -2.68
N ARG A 42 -1.22 -7.95 -3.77
CA ARG A 42 -2.20 -8.27 -4.80
C ARG A 42 -2.62 -9.72 -4.65
N LYS A 43 -3.88 -9.94 -4.28
CA LYS A 43 -4.49 -11.28 -4.26
C LYS A 43 -5.66 -11.30 -5.22
N ASP A 44 -5.71 -12.32 -6.07
CA ASP A 44 -6.88 -12.59 -6.89
C ASP A 44 -8.01 -13.12 -6.00
N LEU A 45 -9.18 -12.50 -6.15
CA LEU A 45 -10.38 -12.85 -5.39
C LEU A 45 -11.47 -13.42 -6.31
N THR A 46 -11.12 -13.69 -7.57
CA THR A 46 -12.03 -14.33 -8.51
C THR A 46 -12.11 -15.83 -8.23
N GLU A 47 -13.27 -16.43 -8.46
CA GLU A 47 -13.53 -17.85 -8.17
C GLU A 47 -12.54 -18.81 -8.86
N TYR A 48 -12.01 -18.40 -10.03
CA TYR A 48 -11.13 -19.20 -10.86
C TYR A 48 -9.76 -18.54 -11.12
N ASP A 49 -9.35 -17.59 -10.27
CA ASP A 49 -8.02 -16.97 -10.33
C ASP A 49 -7.63 -16.40 -11.72
N VAL A 50 -8.60 -15.83 -12.44
CA VAL A 50 -8.47 -15.44 -13.86
C VAL A 50 -7.53 -14.24 -14.10
N TYR A 51 -7.05 -13.59 -13.04
CA TYR A 51 -6.09 -12.48 -13.07
C TYR A 51 -4.71 -12.86 -12.52
N THR A 52 -4.47 -14.13 -12.19
CA THR A 52 -3.14 -14.65 -11.84
C THR A 52 -2.66 -15.72 -12.83
N LEU A 53 -1.42 -16.16 -12.67
CA LEU A 53 -0.85 -17.19 -13.54
C LEU A 53 -1.51 -18.53 -13.23
N SER A 54 -2.03 -19.19 -14.26
CA SER A 54 -2.47 -20.58 -14.14
C SER A 54 -1.31 -21.49 -13.68
N GLU A 55 -1.65 -22.62 -13.07
CA GLU A 55 -0.65 -23.63 -12.67
C GLU A 55 0.24 -24.06 -13.85
N GLY A 56 -0.35 -24.23 -15.04
CA GLY A 56 0.38 -24.58 -16.25
C GLY A 56 1.38 -23.49 -16.67
N THR A 57 0.98 -22.23 -16.64
CA THR A 57 1.86 -21.10 -16.98
C THR A 57 2.98 -20.95 -15.95
N SER A 58 2.66 -21.03 -14.66
CA SER A 58 3.65 -20.97 -13.58
C SER A 58 4.70 -22.08 -13.71
N ASN A 59 4.27 -23.30 -14.03
CA ASN A 59 5.17 -24.45 -14.26
C ASN A 59 6.07 -24.33 -15.48
N ILE A 60 5.66 -23.58 -16.51
CA ILE A 60 6.51 -23.30 -17.68
C ILE A 60 7.53 -22.24 -17.31
N LEU A 61 7.09 -21.14 -16.68
CA LEU A 61 7.97 -20.03 -16.29
C LEU A 61 9.01 -20.44 -15.25
N SER A 62 8.68 -21.38 -14.35
CA SER A 62 9.61 -21.89 -13.33
C SER A 62 10.78 -22.71 -13.90
N ARG A 63 10.70 -23.14 -15.17
CA ARG A 63 11.74 -23.90 -15.86
C ARG A 63 12.71 -23.02 -16.63
N LEU A 64 12.49 -21.71 -16.66
CA LEU A 64 13.41 -20.78 -17.34
C LEU A 64 14.72 -20.70 -16.54
N GLU A 65 15.81 -21.18 -17.15
CA GLU A 65 17.15 -21.19 -16.53
C GLU A 65 17.77 -19.78 -16.48
N THR A 66 17.36 -18.92 -17.40
CA THR A 66 17.88 -17.56 -17.52
C THR A 66 16.90 -16.55 -16.94
N PRO A 67 17.37 -15.53 -16.19
CA PRO A 67 16.50 -14.46 -15.70
C PRO A 67 15.86 -13.72 -16.86
N VAL A 68 14.55 -13.47 -16.76
CA VAL A 68 13.78 -12.71 -17.75
C VAL A 68 13.76 -11.24 -17.33
N GLU A 69 14.25 -10.36 -18.20
CA GLU A 69 14.17 -8.91 -18.00
C GLU A 69 12.94 -8.36 -18.72
N VAL A 70 12.04 -7.70 -17.97
CA VAL A 70 10.89 -6.99 -18.54
C VAL A 70 11.22 -5.50 -18.61
N ARG A 71 11.41 -4.97 -19.82
CA ARG A 71 11.60 -3.53 -20.05
C ARG A 71 10.27 -2.90 -20.45
N TYR A 72 9.75 -2.04 -19.57
CA TYR A 72 8.51 -1.32 -19.80
C TYR A 72 8.79 0.12 -20.22
N TYR A 73 8.31 0.51 -21.40
CA TYR A 73 8.45 1.85 -21.95
C TYR A 73 7.10 2.54 -22.01
N VAL A 74 6.97 3.67 -21.31
CA VAL A 74 5.74 4.46 -21.26
C VAL A 74 6.06 5.95 -21.31
N THR A 75 5.21 6.73 -21.99
CA THR A 75 5.26 8.19 -21.99
C THR A 75 4.06 8.71 -21.21
N ASP A 76 4.25 9.58 -20.21
CA ASP A 76 3.15 10.22 -19.49
C ASP A 76 2.96 11.67 -19.97
N ASP A 77 2.69 11.85 -21.26
CA ASP A 77 2.37 13.14 -21.85
C ASP A 77 0.89 13.19 -22.24
N SER A 78 0.15 14.10 -21.60
CA SER A 78 -1.27 14.31 -21.85
C SER A 78 -1.59 14.89 -23.24
N LYS A 79 -0.60 15.47 -23.92
CA LYS A 79 -0.72 15.95 -25.30
C LYS A 79 -0.58 14.82 -26.32
N VAL A 80 0.08 13.73 -25.94
CA VAL A 80 0.42 12.62 -26.84
C VAL A 80 -0.44 11.38 -26.56
N MET A 81 -0.86 11.17 -25.30
CA MET A 81 -1.76 10.06 -24.93
C MET A 81 -3.16 10.51 -24.54
N SER A 82 -4.14 9.90 -25.20
CA SER A 82 -5.54 9.97 -24.81
C SER A 82 -5.74 9.45 -23.37
N PRO A 83 -6.85 9.84 -22.70
CA PRO A 83 -7.16 9.33 -21.35
C PRO A 83 -7.23 7.80 -21.27
N ASN A 84 -7.71 7.14 -22.33
CA ASN A 84 -7.82 5.68 -22.40
C ASN A 84 -6.45 5.00 -22.47
N GLU A 85 -5.52 5.56 -23.23
CA GLU A 85 -4.15 5.04 -23.33
C GLU A 85 -3.41 5.20 -22.00
N ARG A 86 -3.54 6.35 -21.34
CA ARG A 86 -2.98 6.55 -19.99
C ARG A 86 -3.58 5.62 -18.94
N SER A 87 -4.86 5.27 -19.06
CA SER A 87 -5.50 4.29 -18.17
C SER A 87 -4.92 2.88 -18.35
N ARG A 88 -4.72 2.46 -19.61
CA ARG A 88 -4.08 1.17 -19.93
C ARG A 88 -2.62 1.14 -19.47
N ALA A 89 -1.88 2.22 -19.72
CA ALA A 89 -0.49 2.35 -19.30
C ALA A 89 -0.35 2.21 -17.78
N ARG A 90 -1.19 2.92 -17.01
CA ARG A 90 -1.25 2.77 -15.54
C ARG A 90 -1.53 1.34 -15.12
N ARG A 91 -2.50 0.66 -15.75
CA ARG A 91 -2.78 -0.75 -15.44
C ARG A 91 -1.58 -1.66 -15.67
N VAL A 92 -0.82 -1.45 -16.75
CA VAL A 92 0.40 -2.23 -17.01
C VAL A 92 1.48 -1.90 -15.98
N SER A 93 1.68 -0.61 -15.68
CA SER A 93 2.62 -0.17 -14.64
C SER A 93 2.27 -0.79 -13.27
N ASP A 94 0.99 -0.82 -12.91
CA ASP A 94 0.51 -1.41 -11.66
C ASP A 94 0.74 -2.93 -11.61
N LEU A 95 0.76 -3.62 -12.76
CA LEU A 95 1.04 -5.06 -12.83
C LEU A 95 2.53 -5.39 -12.67
N LEU A 96 3.40 -4.42 -12.94
CA LEU A 96 4.87 -4.57 -12.88
C LEU A 96 5.48 -4.07 -11.57
N ALA A 97 4.74 -3.27 -10.80
CA ALA A 97 5.14 -2.71 -9.51
C ALA A 97 4.84 -3.65 -8.34
#